data_AF-A0A7C1ZU49-F1
#
_entry.id   AF-A0A7C1ZU49-F1
#
_cell.length_a   1.000
_cell.length_b   1.000
_cell.length_c   1.000
_cell.angle_alpha   90.00
_cell.angle_beta   90.00
_cell.angle_gamma   90.00
#
_symmetry.space_group_name_H-M   'P 1'
#
loop_
_entity.id
_entity.type
_entity.pdbx_description
1 polymer ?
#
loop_
_entity_poly.entity_id
_entity_poly.type
_entity_poly.pdbx_seq_one_letter_code
_entity_poly.pdbx_strand_id
1 'polypeptide(L)'
;GEIIWSYKFDDTPYISETLDSLIFIGAGKVCYGFDLVKQDVVWAFETKNLITVPPKIYHKTVYVGCWDGNLYALDFKTGRLKWKYQTGWSIDSIPEIKDGLVYFGSLDNCFYALDEKTGELKWCFKCKAAIHSSPTVYGEYVFFGCDDGRVYALNKTNGRLVWNFIPKYSIKEDANNYITTPILSTPVIHNGIIYISIEGYVYALDAQTIEVSEGKKIVKPSPFKYILVSLICMVTLAVLLLLHFIAKVKIGHKKD
;
A
#
# COMPACT_ATOMS: atom_id res chain seq x y z
N GLY A 1 25.86 -11.69 -13.34
CA GLY A 1 26.38 -10.31 -13.49
C GLY A 1 27.76 -10.25 -12.85
N GLU A 2 28.58 -9.28 -13.25
CA GLU A 2 29.87 -8.98 -12.62
C GLU A 2 29.66 -7.98 -11.46
N ILE A 3 30.43 -8.12 -10.37
CA ILE A 3 30.36 -7.19 -9.23
C ILE A 3 31.14 -5.93 -9.61
N ILE A 4 30.46 -4.78 -9.68
CA ILE A 4 31.11 -3.48 -9.96
C ILE A 4 31.80 -2.94 -8.69
N TRP A 5 31.12 -3.01 -7.55
CA TRP A 5 31.65 -2.64 -6.23
C TRP A 5 30.80 -3.31 -5.14
N SER A 6 31.31 -3.33 -3.90
CA SER A 6 30.57 -3.74 -2.71
C SER A 6 30.92 -2.85 -1.52
N TYR A 7 29.95 -2.62 -0.64
CA TYR A 7 30.12 -1.88 0.60
C TYR A 7 29.57 -2.73 1.75
N LYS A 8 30.30 -2.82 2.86
CA LYS A 8 29.92 -3.65 4.00
C LYS A 8 29.38 -2.78 5.14
N PHE A 9 28.15 -3.06 5.58
CA PHE A 9 27.58 -2.55 6.81
C PHE A 9 27.76 -3.56 7.94
N ASP A 10 27.73 -3.09 9.19
CA ASP A 10 27.88 -3.96 10.37
C ASP A 10 26.67 -4.89 10.57
N ASP A 11 25.48 -4.39 10.24
CA ASP A 11 24.21 -5.11 10.29
C ASP A 11 23.63 -5.36 8.88
N THR A 12 22.60 -6.21 8.80
CA THR A 12 21.88 -6.47 7.53
C THR A 12 21.25 -5.19 6.98
N PRO A 13 21.62 -4.74 5.77
CA PRO A 13 21.08 -3.53 5.18
C PRO A 13 19.74 -3.76 4.46
N TYR A 14 18.78 -2.88 4.71
CA TYR A 14 17.52 -2.76 3.98
C TYR A 14 17.54 -1.47 3.16
N ILE A 15 17.41 -1.58 1.83
CA ILE A 15 17.59 -0.45 0.91
C ILE A 15 16.26 0.09 0.39
N SER A 16 16.16 1.41 0.29
CA SER A 16 15.04 2.11 -0.36
C SER A 16 15.13 2.03 -1.88
N GLU A 17 14.11 2.55 -2.58
CA GLU A 17 14.28 3.00 -3.96
C GLU A 17 15.36 4.08 -4.11
N THR A 18 15.75 4.40 -5.35
CA THR A 18 16.74 5.43 -5.65
C THR A 18 16.08 6.80 -5.85
N LEU A 19 16.77 7.86 -5.42
CA LEU A 19 16.45 9.23 -5.80
C LEU A 19 17.75 9.98 -6.11
N ASP A 20 17.85 10.53 -7.32
CA ASP A 20 19.09 11.09 -7.86
C ASP A 20 20.23 10.06 -7.79
N SER A 21 21.35 10.39 -7.16
CA SER A 21 22.47 9.48 -6.88
C SER A 21 22.41 8.85 -5.49
N LEU A 22 21.32 9.04 -4.75
CA LEU A 22 21.20 8.57 -3.36
C LEU A 22 20.30 7.34 -3.25
N ILE A 23 20.72 6.43 -2.38
CA ILE A 23 19.87 5.42 -1.75
C ILE A 23 19.90 5.61 -0.25
N PHE A 24 18.84 5.18 0.43
CA PHE A 24 18.77 5.19 1.88
C PHE A 24 18.74 3.77 2.40
N ILE A 25 19.49 3.55 3.47
CA ILE A 25 19.79 2.21 3.96
C ILE A 25 19.50 2.19 5.44
N GLY A 26 18.58 1.35 5.89
CA GLY A 26 18.45 0.99 7.29
C GLY A 26 19.35 -0.20 7.58
N ALA A 27 20.31 -0.07 8.50
CA ALA A 27 21.09 -1.20 8.99
C ALA A 27 21.27 -1.08 10.50
N GLY A 28 20.85 -2.10 11.25
CA GLY A 28 20.88 -2.06 12.71
C GLY A 28 20.01 -0.93 13.23
N LYS A 29 20.61 0.01 13.96
CA LYS A 29 19.95 1.21 14.51
C LYS A 29 20.24 2.48 13.73
N VAL A 30 20.73 2.38 12.50
CA VAL A 30 21.20 3.55 11.75
C VAL A 30 20.55 3.59 10.38
N CYS A 31 19.98 4.75 10.06
CA CYS A 31 19.61 5.10 8.69
C CYS A 31 20.76 5.86 8.05
N TYR A 32 21.24 5.39 6.91
CA TYR A 32 22.31 6.00 6.13
C TYR A 32 21.76 6.62 4.86
N GLY A 33 22.29 7.78 4.48
CA GLY A 33 22.27 8.25 3.10
C GLY A 33 23.55 7.80 2.41
N PHE A 34 23.44 7.09 1.31
CA PHE A 34 24.57 6.56 0.56
C PHE A 34 24.58 7.10 -0.87
N ASP A 35 25.72 7.63 -1.31
CA ASP A 35 25.91 8.17 -2.65
C ASP A 35 26.48 7.10 -3.57
N LEU A 36 25.71 6.70 -4.58
CA LEU A 36 26.05 5.64 -5.52
C LEU A 36 27.22 5.99 -6.44
N VAL A 37 27.49 7.29 -6.65
CA VAL A 37 28.61 7.76 -7.48
C VAL A 37 29.89 7.76 -6.67
N LYS A 38 29.84 8.27 -5.43
CA LYS A 38 30.98 8.29 -4.51
C LYS A 38 31.26 6.93 -3.88
N GLN A 39 30.27 6.04 -3.87
CA GLN A 39 30.29 4.73 -3.21
C GLN A 39 30.58 4.85 -1.71
N ASP A 40 30.01 5.88 -1.08
CA ASP A 40 30.26 6.18 0.33
C ASP A 40 29.02 6.77 1.02
N VAL A 41 29.01 6.64 2.34
CA VAL A 41 28.00 7.22 3.23
C VAL A 41 28.18 8.73 3.28
N VAL A 42 27.12 9.47 2.95
CA VAL A 42 27.11 10.94 3.02
C VAL A 42 26.56 11.47 4.34
N TRP A 43 25.71 10.70 5.01
CA TRP A 43 25.19 11.01 6.35
C TRP A 43 24.67 9.74 7.03
N ALA A 44 24.59 9.79 8.36
CA ALA A 44 24.02 8.74 9.20
C ALA A 44 23.09 9.36 10.26
N PHE A 45 21.99 8.68 10.56
CA PHE A 45 21.03 9.04 11.59
C PHE A 45 20.77 7.84 12.50
N GLU A 46 21.08 7.97 13.78
CA GLU A 46 20.92 6.91 14.77
C GLU A 46 19.53 6.93 15.42
N THR A 47 18.84 5.80 15.40
CA THR A 47 17.57 5.54 16.08
C THR A 47 17.80 4.82 17.41
N LYS A 48 16.78 4.74 18.28
CA LYS A 48 16.96 4.09 19.59
C LYS A 48 16.88 2.57 19.51
N ASN A 49 16.32 2.05 18.42
CA ASN A 49 16.16 0.62 18.20
C ASN A 49 16.30 0.27 16.71
N LEU A 50 16.10 -0.99 16.38
CA LEU A 50 16.33 -1.55 15.05
C LEU A 50 15.44 -0.91 13.97
N ILE A 51 16.02 -0.79 12.78
CA ILE A 51 15.34 -0.53 11.51
C ILE A 51 15.34 -1.86 10.76
N THR A 52 14.16 -2.45 10.64
CA THR A 52 13.94 -3.82 10.13
C THR A 52 13.29 -3.85 8.75
N VAL A 53 12.83 -2.69 8.26
CA VAL A 53 12.24 -2.49 6.95
C VAL A 53 12.97 -1.39 6.19
N PRO A 54 12.97 -1.41 4.85
CA PRO A 54 13.52 -0.33 4.04
C PRO A 54 12.99 1.05 4.42
N PRO A 55 13.84 2.09 4.42
CA PRO A 55 13.38 3.48 4.40
C PRO A 55 12.54 3.76 3.15
N LYS A 56 11.56 4.65 3.25
CA LYS A 56 10.74 5.10 2.12
C LYS A 56 11.11 6.53 1.73
N ILE A 57 11.23 6.80 0.44
CA ILE A 57 11.46 8.15 -0.09
C ILE A 57 10.15 8.73 -0.57
N TYR A 58 9.89 9.98 -0.19
CA TYR A 58 8.87 10.79 -0.84
C TYR A 58 9.36 12.23 -0.99
N HIS A 59 9.43 12.70 -2.24
CA HIS A 59 10.05 13.98 -2.61
C HIS A 59 11.46 14.16 -2.06
N LYS A 60 11.63 14.97 -1.01
CA LYS A 60 12.92 15.31 -0.39
C LYS A 60 12.97 14.85 1.07
N THR A 61 12.22 13.82 1.41
CA THR A 61 12.09 13.31 2.78
C THR A 61 12.19 11.80 2.80
N VAL A 62 12.96 11.30 3.77
CA VAL A 62 13.17 9.88 4.02
C VAL A 62 12.38 9.52 5.26
N TYR A 63 11.49 8.56 5.11
CA TYR A 63 10.62 8.06 6.16
C TYR A 63 11.16 6.73 6.68
N VAL A 64 11.35 6.64 8.00
CA VAL A 64 11.97 5.48 8.64
C VAL A 64 11.08 5.01 9.78
N GLY A 65 10.46 3.84 9.60
CA GLY A 65 9.80 3.11 10.69
C GLY A 65 10.85 2.42 11.55
N CYS A 66 10.68 2.47 12.88
CA CYS A 66 11.63 1.91 13.82
C CYS A 66 10.95 1.09 14.92
N TRP A 67 11.68 0.10 15.43
CA TRP A 67 11.30 -0.69 16.60
C TRP A 67 11.32 0.05 17.94
N ASP A 68 11.68 1.33 17.94
CA ASP A 68 11.49 2.21 19.11
C ASP A 68 10.08 2.86 19.12
N GLY A 69 9.25 2.51 18.14
CA GLY A 69 7.90 3.06 17.98
C GLY A 69 7.88 4.48 17.41
N ASN A 70 8.97 4.97 16.82
CA ASN A 70 8.96 6.24 16.11
C ASN A 70 8.93 6.03 14.60
N LEU A 71 8.08 6.82 13.94
CA LEU A 71 8.25 7.14 12.53
C LEU A 71 9.08 8.41 12.44
N TYR A 72 10.25 8.33 11.82
CA TYR A 72 11.13 9.48 11.59
C TYR A 72 10.96 10.01 10.17
N ALA A 73 10.89 11.33 10.03
CA ALA A 73 10.99 12.02 8.74
C ALA A 73 12.29 12.83 8.70
N LEU A 74 13.20 12.46 7.79
CA LEU A 74 14.54 13.03 7.68
C LEU A 74 14.69 13.81 6.36
N ASP A 75 15.48 14.88 6.37
CA ASP A 75 15.92 15.53 5.15
C ASP A 75 16.79 14.57 4.32
N PHE A 76 16.47 14.39 3.04
CA PHE A 76 17.14 13.39 2.20
C PHE A 76 18.62 13.69 1.92
N LYS A 77 19.04 14.97 1.95
CA LYS A 77 20.44 15.36 1.68
C LYS A 77 21.30 15.34 2.93
N THR A 78 20.73 15.71 4.08
CA THR A 78 21.53 15.93 5.29
C THR A 78 21.25 14.94 6.40
N GLY A 79 20.23 14.09 6.28
CA GLY A 79 19.80 13.18 7.35
C GLY A 79 19.24 13.89 8.58
N ARG A 80 18.95 15.20 8.49
CA ARG A 80 18.48 15.98 9.63
C ARG A 80 17.02 15.65 9.91
N LEU A 81 16.71 15.45 11.19
CA LEU A 81 15.34 15.22 11.62
C LEU A 81 14.46 16.44 11.28
N LYS A 82 13.41 16.21 10.48
CA LYS A 82 12.36 17.20 10.21
C LYS A 82 11.27 17.12 11.27
N TRP A 83 10.76 15.92 11.49
CA TRP A 83 9.79 15.60 12.53
C TRP A 83 9.83 14.11 12.85
N LYS A 84 9.22 13.72 13.98
CA LYS A 84 8.95 12.32 14.31
C LYS A 84 7.60 12.18 14.99
N TYR A 85 7.01 11.00 14.88
CA TYR A 85 5.78 10.65 15.57
C TYR A 85 5.95 9.34 16.35
N GLN A 86 5.54 9.32 17.62
CA GLN A 86 5.66 8.17 18.50
C GLN A 86 4.32 7.40 18.58
N THR A 87 4.36 6.12 18.23
CA THR A 87 3.28 5.14 18.43
C THR A 87 3.44 4.42 19.78
N GLY A 88 2.45 3.58 20.13
CA GLY A 88 2.46 2.80 21.37
C GLY A 88 3.42 1.61 21.36
N TRP A 89 3.91 1.20 20.18
CA TRP A 89 4.84 0.09 19.97
C TRP A 89 5.60 0.28 18.65
N SER A 90 6.60 -0.57 18.39
CA SER A 90 7.34 -0.69 17.13
C SER A 90 6.53 -0.48 15.86
N ILE A 91 7.23 0.03 14.85
CA ILE A 91 6.76 0.15 13.48
C ILE A 91 7.61 -0.81 12.64
N ASP A 92 6.96 -1.83 12.09
CA ASP A 92 7.58 -2.87 11.26
C ASP A 92 6.92 -2.92 9.87
N SER A 93 6.41 -1.78 9.41
CA SER A 93 5.80 -1.60 8.10
C SER A 93 6.49 -0.46 7.33
N ILE A 94 6.59 -0.58 6.01
CA ILE A 94 7.10 0.48 5.15
C ILE A 94 5.97 1.52 5.00
N PRO A 95 6.17 2.80 5.36
CA PRO A 95 5.13 3.80 5.22
C PRO A 95 4.81 4.07 3.74
N GLU A 96 3.55 4.42 3.46
CA GLU A 96 3.11 4.86 2.12
C GLU A 96 2.68 6.34 2.20
N ILE A 97 3.12 7.14 1.23
CA ILE A 97 2.88 8.59 1.24
C ILE A 97 2.09 8.97 0.01
N LYS A 98 0.90 9.53 0.24
CA LYS A 98 -0.01 9.93 -0.84
C LYS A 98 -0.92 11.07 -0.40
N ASP A 99 -1.16 12.02 -1.29
CA ASP A 99 -2.10 13.13 -1.12
C ASP A 99 -1.87 13.95 0.17
N GLY A 100 -0.60 14.15 0.54
CA GLY A 100 -0.20 14.92 1.73
C GLY A 100 -0.32 14.17 3.06
N LEU A 101 -0.54 12.85 3.01
CA LEU A 101 -0.63 12.00 4.19
C LEU A 101 0.40 10.86 4.15
N VAL A 102 0.86 10.46 5.33
CA VAL A 102 1.75 9.32 5.56
C VAL A 102 0.99 8.24 6.30
N TYR A 103 0.87 7.07 5.68
CA TYR A 103 0.11 5.92 6.18
C TYR A 103 1.05 4.80 6.61
N PHE A 104 0.81 4.20 7.78
CA PHE A 104 1.62 3.07 8.26
C PHE A 104 0.89 2.27 9.36
N GLY A 105 1.28 1.01 9.50
CA GLY A 105 0.85 0.13 10.57
C GLY A 105 1.88 0.06 11.71
N SER A 106 1.39 -0.09 12.94
CA SER A 106 2.22 -0.33 14.12
C SER A 106 1.80 -1.63 14.82
N LEU A 107 2.73 -2.18 15.59
CA LEU A 107 2.49 -3.34 16.44
C LEU A 107 1.64 -3.01 17.68
N ASP A 108 1.24 -1.75 17.88
CA ASP A 108 0.30 -1.31 18.92
C ASP A 108 -1.18 -1.50 18.55
N ASN A 109 -1.42 -2.28 17.48
CA ASN A 109 -2.72 -2.56 16.89
C ASN A 109 -3.38 -1.35 16.20
N CYS A 110 -2.65 -0.26 15.95
CA CYS A 110 -3.18 0.92 15.29
C CYS A 110 -2.55 1.15 13.92
N PHE A 111 -3.41 1.52 12.97
CA PHE A 111 -3.04 2.05 11.67
C PHE A 111 -3.16 3.57 11.73
N TYR A 112 -2.13 4.28 11.27
CA TYR A 112 -2.01 5.73 11.43
C TYR A 112 -2.04 6.45 10.09
N ALA A 113 -2.57 7.67 10.09
CA ALA A 113 -2.33 8.65 9.05
C ALA A 113 -1.89 9.97 9.66
N LEU A 114 -0.74 10.46 9.21
CA LEU A 114 -0.15 11.71 9.66
C LEU A 114 -0.11 12.72 8.51
N ASP A 115 -0.07 14.00 8.85
CA ASP A 115 0.31 15.06 7.93
C ASP A 115 1.75 14.84 7.43
N GLU A 116 1.96 14.82 6.12
CA GLU A 116 3.27 14.62 5.50
C GLU A 116 4.28 15.72 5.88
N LYS A 117 3.82 16.96 6.08
CA LYS A 117 4.71 18.09 6.32
C LYS A 117 5.02 18.26 7.80
N THR A 118 4.02 18.08 8.66
CA THR A 118 4.15 18.39 10.10
C THR A 118 4.34 17.15 10.97
N GLY A 119 3.98 15.95 10.49
CA GLY A 119 3.95 14.73 11.30
C GLY A 119 2.78 14.68 12.29
N GLU A 120 1.84 15.62 12.22
CA GLU A 120 0.67 15.64 13.10
C GLU A 120 -0.32 14.53 12.76
N LEU A 121 -0.86 13.88 13.79
CA LEU A 121 -1.90 12.87 13.63
C LEU A 121 -3.15 13.47 12.98
N LYS A 122 -3.58 12.89 11.85
CA LYS A 122 -4.88 13.19 11.25
C LYS A 122 -5.96 12.23 11.70
N TRP A 123 -5.65 10.94 11.70
CA TRP A 123 -6.55 9.90 12.18
C TRP A 123 -5.79 8.62 12.51
N CYS A 124 -6.41 7.77 13.34
CA CYS A 124 -5.95 6.41 13.61
C CYS A 124 -7.11 5.42 13.55
N PHE A 125 -6.85 4.20 13.10
CA PHE A 125 -7.80 3.09 13.09
C PHE A 125 -7.26 1.95 13.94
N LYS A 126 -8.05 1.46 14.91
CA LYS A 126 -7.63 0.41 15.82
C LYS A 126 -8.12 -0.97 15.36
N CYS A 127 -7.18 -1.85 15.07
CA CYS A 127 -7.40 -3.26 14.75
C CYS A 127 -7.47 -4.12 16.03
N LYS A 128 -7.76 -5.41 15.85
CA LYS A 128 -7.78 -6.37 16.96
C LYS A 128 -6.40 -6.97 17.28
N ALA A 129 -5.41 -6.77 16.39
CA ALA A 129 -4.05 -7.26 16.54
C ALA A 129 -3.05 -6.33 15.81
N ALA A 130 -1.77 -6.70 15.87
CA ALA A 130 -0.66 -5.94 15.30
C ALA A 130 -0.76 -5.81 13.77
N ILE A 131 -0.02 -4.85 13.23
CA ILE A 131 0.00 -4.55 11.80
C ILE A 131 1.45 -4.52 11.33
N HIS A 132 1.87 -5.61 10.70
CA HIS A 132 3.17 -5.72 10.02
C HIS A 132 3.09 -5.37 8.52
N SER A 133 1.90 -5.51 7.92
CA SER A 133 1.70 -5.27 6.49
C SER A 133 1.98 -3.80 6.14
N SER A 134 2.70 -3.57 5.05
CA SER A 134 2.86 -2.22 4.49
C SER A 134 1.59 -1.81 3.75
N PRO A 135 1.11 -0.56 3.89
CA PRO A 135 -0.09 -0.14 3.21
C PRO A 135 0.10 0.19 1.74
N THR A 136 -1.02 0.15 1.01
CA THR A 136 -1.10 0.58 -0.38
C THR A 136 -2.30 1.51 -0.56
N VAL A 137 -2.11 2.62 -1.27
CA VAL A 137 -3.17 3.61 -1.52
C VAL A 137 -3.65 3.53 -2.97
N TYR A 138 -4.97 3.49 -3.17
CA TYR A 138 -5.57 3.56 -4.51
C TYR A 138 -6.96 4.20 -4.45
N GLY A 139 -7.18 5.18 -5.35
CA GLY A 139 -8.40 5.98 -5.34
C GLY A 139 -8.57 6.69 -4.00
N GLU A 140 -9.72 6.50 -3.35
CA GLU A 140 -10.08 7.11 -2.06
C GLU A 140 -9.74 6.24 -0.85
N TYR A 141 -9.01 5.14 -1.06
CA TYR A 141 -8.83 4.10 -0.06
C TYR A 141 -7.36 3.78 0.20
N VAL A 142 -7.10 3.34 1.44
CA VAL A 142 -5.84 2.73 1.87
C VAL A 142 -6.12 1.30 2.30
N PHE A 143 -5.25 0.39 1.87
CA PHE A 143 -5.38 -1.06 2.06
C PHE A 143 -4.20 -1.60 2.82
N PHE A 144 -4.44 -2.53 3.75
CA PHE A 144 -3.38 -3.22 4.50
C PHE A 144 -3.89 -4.56 5.04
N GLY A 145 -2.97 -5.50 5.25
CA GLY A 145 -3.21 -6.72 6.02
C GLY A 145 -3.02 -6.50 7.52
N CYS A 146 -3.74 -7.24 8.35
CA CYS A 146 -3.57 -7.22 9.79
C CYS A 146 -3.35 -8.64 10.32
N ASP A 147 -2.66 -8.74 11.45
CA ASP A 147 -2.44 -10.00 12.14
C ASP A 147 -3.75 -10.61 12.67
N ASP A 148 -4.83 -9.83 12.70
CA ASP A 148 -6.15 -10.30 13.10
C ASP A 148 -6.89 -11.16 12.06
N GLY A 149 -6.18 -11.54 10.98
CA GLY A 149 -6.68 -12.37 9.88
C GLY A 149 -7.50 -11.60 8.85
N ARG A 150 -7.46 -10.26 8.87
CA ARG A 150 -8.25 -9.42 7.96
C ARG A 150 -7.41 -8.55 7.05
N VAL A 151 -7.96 -8.34 5.86
CA VAL A 151 -7.55 -7.25 4.97
C VAL A 151 -8.50 -6.11 5.18
N TYR A 152 -7.98 -4.92 5.42
CA TYR A 152 -8.76 -3.72 5.63
C TYR A 152 -8.69 -2.79 4.43
N ALA A 153 -9.80 -2.10 4.19
CA ALA A 153 -9.89 -0.94 3.33
C ALA A 153 -10.50 0.21 4.11
N LEU A 154 -9.72 1.27 4.29
CA LEU A 154 -10.15 2.49 4.99
C LEU A 154 -10.25 3.64 4.00
N ASN A 155 -11.13 4.60 4.27
CA ASN A 155 -11.13 5.87 3.58
C ASN A 155 -9.83 6.62 3.93
N LYS A 156 -9.03 6.96 2.91
CA LYS A 156 -7.70 7.54 3.11
C LYS A 156 -7.73 8.89 3.85
N THR A 157 -8.82 9.65 3.73
CA THR A 157 -8.92 11.00 4.28
C THR A 157 -9.34 11.02 5.75
N ASN A 158 -10.19 10.08 6.19
CA ASN A 158 -10.78 10.10 7.53
C ASN A 158 -10.62 8.80 8.33
N GLY A 159 -9.97 7.77 7.77
CA GLY A 159 -9.71 6.51 8.46
C GLY A 159 -10.94 5.64 8.72
N ARG A 160 -12.12 6.01 8.20
CA ARG A 160 -13.33 5.20 8.38
C ARG A 160 -13.19 3.89 7.63
N LEU A 161 -13.53 2.80 8.30
CA LEU A 161 -13.65 1.48 7.70
C LEU A 161 -14.67 1.53 6.55
N VAL A 162 -14.21 1.15 5.37
CA VAL A 162 -15.05 1.00 4.17
C VAL A 162 -15.46 -0.46 4.06
N TRP A 163 -14.47 -1.36 4.06
CA TRP A 163 -14.69 -2.81 4.11
C TRP A 163 -13.52 -3.55 4.72
N ASN A 164 -13.78 -4.81 5.07
CA ASN A 164 -12.74 -5.79 5.31
C ASN A 164 -13.06 -7.11 4.61
N PHE A 165 -12.01 -7.89 4.36
CA PHE A 165 -12.09 -9.24 3.82
C PHE A 165 -11.48 -10.23 4.80
N ILE A 166 -12.15 -11.37 4.93
CA ILE A 166 -11.81 -12.46 5.83
C ILE A 166 -11.80 -13.76 5.00
N PRO A 167 -10.68 -14.49 4.93
CA PRO A 167 -10.65 -15.79 4.26
C PRO A 167 -11.64 -16.77 4.90
N LYS A 168 -12.32 -17.57 4.08
CA LYS A 168 -13.41 -18.48 4.50
C LYS A 168 -12.99 -19.51 5.57
N TYR A 169 -11.71 -19.85 5.63
CA TYR A 169 -11.16 -20.81 6.58
C TYR A 169 -10.81 -20.17 7.95
N SER A 170 -11.02 -18.85 8.10
CA SER A 170 -10.78 -18.14 9.36
C SER A 170 -12.08 -17.74 10.08
N ILE A 171 -12.12 -18.09 11.38
CA ILE A 171 -12.50 -17.30 12.57
C ILE A 171 -13.36 -18.11 13.56
N LYS A 172 -12.75 -18.39 14.72
CA LYS A 172 -13.31 -18.10 16.04
C LYS A 172 -12.70 -16.77 16.51
N GLU A 173 -13.49 -15.89 17.14
CA GLU A 173 -12.98 -14.61 17.68
C GLU A 173 -12.22 -14.83 19.00
N ASP A 174 -11.04 -15.45 18.93
CA ASP A 174 -10.18 -15.69 20.10
C ASP A 174 -8.73 -15.27 19.86
N ALA A 175 -7.97 -15.14 20.95
CA ALA A 175 -6.58 -14.68 20.92
C ALA A 175 -5.64 -15.64 20.18
N ASN A 176 -5.96 -16.94 20.12
CA ASN A 176 -5.15 -17.92 19.40
C ASN A 176 -5.18 -17.64 17.89
N ASN A 177 -6.34 -17.24 17.35
CA ASN A 177 -6.50 -16.93 15.94
C ASN A 177 -5.59 -15.78 15.46
N TYR A 178 -5.36 -14.76 16.30
CA TYR A 178 -4.51 -13.60 15.98
C TYR A 178 -3.02 -13.92 15.92
N ILE A 179 -2.61 -15.04 16.50
CA ILE A 179 -1.23 -15.53 16.44
C ILE A 179 -1.06 -16.49 15.26
N THR A 180 -2.11 -17.23 14.90
CA THR A 180 -2.02 -18.32 13.93
C THR A 180 -2.38 -17.94 12.50
N THR A 181 -3.03 -16.79 12.25
CA THR A 181 -3.48 -16.39 10.89
C THR A 181 -3.06 -14.98 10.45
N PRO A 182 -1.81 -14.53 10.67
CA PRO A 182 -1.43 -13.16 10.37
C PRO A 182 -1.40 -12.87 8.87
N ILE A 183 -1.91 -11.70 8.46
CA ILE A 183 -1.78 -11.22 7.08
C ILE A 183 -0.64 -10.20 7.01
N LEU A 184 0.56 -10.73 6.78
CA LEU A 184 1.78 -9.94 6.61
C LEU A 184 1.94 -9.39 5.18
N SER A 185 1.19 -9.93 4.22
CA SER A 185 1.30 -9.59 2.81
C SER A 185 0.98 -8.12 2.56
N THR A 186 1.86 -7.43 1.85
CA THR A 186 1.65 -6.05 1.39
C THR A 186 0.72 -6.10 0.17
N PRO A 187 -0.46 -5.43 0.19
CA PRO A 187 -1.38 -5.48 -0.94
C PRO A 187 -0.76 -4.86 -2.19
N VAL A 188 -0.89 -5.52 -3.34
CA VAL A 188 -0.44 -4.98 -4.64
C VAL A 188 -1.66 -4.59 -5.47
N ILE A 189 -1.62 -3.46 -6.16
CA ILE A 189 -2.77 -2.98 -6.93
C ILE A 189 -2.44 -2.93 -8.42
N HIS A 190 -3.31 -3.53 -9.24
CA HIS A 190 -3.26 -3.42 -10.68
C HIS A 190 -4.68 -3.28 -11.24
N ASN A 191 -4.91 -2.19 -11.98
CA ASN A 191 -6.21 -1.88 -12.59
C ASN A 191 -7.40 -1.94 -11.60
N GLY A 192 -7.25 -1.41 -10.38
CA GLY A 192 -8.33 -1.43 -9.39
C GLY A 192 -8.65 -2.79 -8.80
N ILE A 193 -7.81 -3.79 -9.03
CA ILE A 193 -7.81 -5.07 -8.34
C ILE A 193 -6.65 -5.08 -7.35
N ILE A 194 -6.94 -5.46 -6.12
CA ILE A 194 -5.97 -5.68 -5.06
C ILE A 194 -5.62 -7.16 -5.04
N TYR A 195 -4.33 -7.44 -5.03
CA TYR A 195 -3.76 -8.76 -4.91
C TYR A 195 -3.11 -8.90 -3.54
N ILE A 196 -3.44 -9.98 -2.84
CA ILE A 196 -2.85 -10.27 -1.53
C ILE A 196 -2.62 -11.77 -1.38
N SER A 197 -1.51 -12.13 -0.75
CA SER A 197 -1.17 -13.51 -0.43
C SER A 197 -1.54 -13.85 1.01
N ILE A 198 -2.28 -14.94 1.21
CA ILE A 198 -2.71 -15.40 2.54
C ILE A 198 -2.66 -16.93 2.55
N GLU A 199 -1.90 -17.51 3.46
CA GLU A 199 -1.81 -18.97 3.69
C GLU A 199 -1.71 -19.82 2.40
N GLY A 200 -0.81 -19.45 1.49
CA GLY A 200 -0.59 -20.18 0.24
C GLY A 200 -1.58 -19.86 -0.90
N TYR A 201 -2.57 -19.01 -0.66
CA TYR A 201 -3.48 -18.51 -1.68
C TYR A 201 -3.10 -17.09 -2.11
N VAL A 202 -3.40 -16.76 -3.37
CA VAL A 202 -3.44 -15.38 -3.86
C VAL A 202 -4.89 -15.00 -4.09
N TYR A 203 -5.36 -13.96 -3.40
CA TYR A 203 -6.69 -13.40 -3.57
C TYR A 203 -6.61 -12.17 -4.47
N ALA A 204 -7.59 -12.04 -5.36
CA ALA A 204 -7.83 -10.86 -6.18
C ALA A 204 -9.17 -10.24 -5.72
N LEU A 205 -9.11 -9.05 -5.15
CA LEU A 205 -10.26 -8.33 -4.58
C LEU A 205 -10.47 -7.03 -5.35
N ASP A 206 -11.71 -6.70 -5.71
CA ASP A 206 -12.00 -5.39 -6.31
C ASP A 206 -11.86 -4.29 -5.23
N ALA A 207 -11.12 -3.23 -5.57
CA ALA A 207 -10.74 -2.19 -4.62
C ALA A 207 -11.92 -1.34 -4.11
N GLN A 208 -13.07 -1.36 -4.80
CA GLN A 208 -14.18 -0.42 -4.58
C GLN A 208 -15.48 -1.05 -4.08
N THR A 209 -15.66 -2.37 -4.21
CA THR A 209 -17.01 -2.98 -4.29
C THR A 209 -17.67 -3.32 -2.96
N ILE A 210 -16.99 -3.25 -1.83
CA ILE A 210 -17.62 -3.55 -0.55
C ILE A 210 -17.63 -2.27 0.26
N GLU A 211 -18.77 -1.62 0.48
CA GLU A 211 -18.87 -0.65 1.58
C GLU A 211 -19.85 -1.24 2.59
N VAL A 212 -19.42 -1.36 3.85
CA VAL A 212 -20.32 -1.69 4.96
C VAL A 212 -20.70 -0.38 5.64
N SER A 213 -21.84 0.17 5.24
CA SER A 213 -22.49 1.28 5.95
C SER A 213 -23.65 0.71 6.77
N GLU A 214 -23.59 0.84 8.10
CA GLU A 214 -24.74 0.59 9.00
C GLU A 214 -25.42 -0.80 8.80
N GLY A 215 -24.62 -1.87 8.66
CA GLY A 215 -25.14 -3.23 8.52
C GLY A 215 -25.79 -3.54 7.17
N LYS A 216 -25.85 -2.58 6.23
CA LYS A 216 -26.24 -2.83 4.84
C LYS A 216 -24.98 -2.92 3.97
N LYS A 217 -24.81 -4.07 3.31
CA LYS A 217 -23.81 -4.24 2.25
C LYS A 217 -24.22 -3.35 1.08
N ILE A 218 -23.52 -2.22 0.90
CA ILE A 218 -23.69 -1.40 -0.30
C ILE A 218 -22.65 -1.88 -1.29
N VAL A 219 -23.10 -2.65 -2.28
CA VAL A 219 -22.26 -2.99 -3.43
C VAL A 219 -22.24 -1.78 -4.34
N LYS A 220 -21.19 -0.97 -4.28
CA LYS A 220 -20.95 0.04 -5.32
C LYS A 220 -20.66 -0.70 -6.63
N PRO A 221 -21.34 -0.37 -7.74
CA PRO A 221 -21.08 -1.05 -8.99
C PRO A 221 -19.63 -0.78 -9.40
N SER A 222 -18.87 -1.86 -9.60
CA SER A 222 -17.51 -1.77 -10.11
C SER A 222 -17.49 -0.96 -11.42
N PRO A 223 -16.55 -0.01 -11.62
CA PRO A 223 -16.38 0.68 -12.89
C PRO A 223 -16.19 -0.30 -14.06
N PHE A 224 -15.68 -1.51 -13.79
CA PHE A 224 -15.59 -2.61 -14.75
C PHE A 224 -16.94 -3.04 -15.33
N LYS A 225 -18.02 -2.98 -14.54
CA LYS A 225 -19.36 -3.33 -15.01
C LYS A 225 -19.81 -2.35 -16.09
N TYR A 226 -19.48 -1.07 -15.94
CA TYR A 226 -19.80 -0.05 -16.94
C TYR A 226 -18.93 -0.17 -18.19
N ILE A 227 -17.63 -0.50 -18.05
CA ILE A 227 -16.75 -0.74 -19.21
C ILE A 227 -17.24 -1.96 -20.00
N LEU A 228 -17.57 -3.07 -19.33
CA LEU A 228 -18.05 -4.28 -19.99
C LEU A 228 -19.41 -4.04 -20.68
N VAL A 229 -20.34 -3.35 -20.02
CA VAL A 229 -21.63 -2.97 -20.62
C VAL A 229 -21.43 -2.03 -21.81
N SER A 230 -20.56 -1.02 -21.69
CA SER A 230 -20.22 -0.12 -22.79
C SER A 230 -19.60 -0.86 -23.97
N LEU A 231 -18.73 -1.84 -23.73
CA LEU A 231 -18.12 -2.66 -24.76
C LEU A 231 -19.17 -3.51 -25.47
N ILE A 232 -20.09 -4.14 -24.72
CA ILE A 232 -21.22 -4.90 -25.27
C ILE A 232 -22.13 -4.00 -26.09
N CYS A 233 -22.45 -2.79 -25.61
CA CYS A 233 -23.24 -1.80 -26.36
C CYS A 233 -22.54 -1.37 -27.66
N MET A 234 -21.22 -1.15 -27.64
CA MET A 234 -20.48 -0.81 -28.87
C MET A 234 -20.44 -1.97 -29.87
N VAL A 235 -20.23 -3.20 -29.41
CA VAL A 235 -20.24 -4.40 -30.28
C VAL A 235 -21.62 -4.63 -30.88
N THR A 236 -22.68 -4.53 -30.08
CA THR A 236 -24.07 -4.68 -30.57
C THR A 236 -24.43 -3.59 -31.57
N LEU A 237 -24.05 -2.34 -31.33
CA LEU A 237 -24.24 -1.25 -32.29
C LEU A 237 -23.47 -1.49 -33.60
N ALA A 238 -22.21 -1.94 -33.52
CA ALA A 238 -21.42 -2.26 -34.69
C ALA A 238 -22.03 -3.40 -35.53
N VAL A 239 -22.57 -4.44 -34.87
CA VAL A 239 -23.28 -5.55 -35.54
C VAL A 239 -24.56 -5.04 -36.22
N LEU A 240 -25.35 -4.20 -35.56
CA LEU A 240 -26.56 -3.61 -36.14
C LEU A 240 -26.25 -2.74 -37.36
N LEU A 241 -25.19 -1.93 -37.30
CA LEU A 241 -24.73 -1.12 -38.43
C LEU A 241 -24.25 -1.98 -39.61
N LEU A 242 -23.51 -3.07 -39.33
CA LEU A 242 -23.08 -4.02 -40.35
C LEU A 242 -24.28 -4.71 -41.02
N LEU A 243 -25.25 -5.18 -40.23
CA LEU A 243 -26.48 -5.79 -40.76
C LEU A 243 -27.29 -4.79 -41.61
N HIS A 244 -27.40 -3.54 -41.18
CA HIS A 244 -28.06 -2.48 -41.95
C HIS A 244 -27.34 -2.22 -43.29
N PHE A 245 -26.00 -2.19 -43.29
CA PHE A 245 -25.20 -2.04 -44.50
C PHE A 245 -25.40 -3.22 -45.47
N ILE A 246 -25.33 -4.46 -44.98
CA ILE A 246 -25.57 -5.68 -45.79
C ILE A 246 -26.99 -5.66 -46.38
N ALA A 247 -27.99 -5.26 -45.61
CA ALA A 247 -29.36 -5.12 -46.10
C ALA A 247 -29.47 -4.09 -47.24
N LYS A 248 -28.83 -2.93 -47.12
CA LYS A 248 -28.78 -1.92 -48.19
C LYS A 248 -28.10 -2.43 -49.47
N VAL A 249 -26.97 -3.13 -49.34
CA VAL A 249 -26.25 -3.71 -50.50
C VAL A 249 -27.10 -4.77 -51.22
N LYS A 250 -27.81 -5.63 -50.46
CA LYS A 250 -28.74 -6.63 -51.03
C LYS A 250 -29.92 -6.01 -51.77
N ILE A 251 -30.41 -4.84 -51.33
CA ILE A 251 -31.51 -4.12 -51.98
C ILE A 251 -31.01 -3.39 -53.23
N GLY A 252 -29.76 -2.91 -53.24
CA GLY A 252 -29.12 -2.31 -54.41
C GLY A 252 -28.97 -3.29 -55.58
N HIS A 253 -28.61 -4.55 -55.31
CA HIS A 253 -28.48 -5.58 -56.35
C HIS A 253 -29.80 -6.15 -56.90
N LYS A 254 -30.96 -5.74 -56.36
CA LYS A 254 -32.28 -6.15 -56.88
C LYS A 254 -32.92 -5.12 -57.82
N LYS A 255 -32.21 -4.05 -58.16
CA LYS A 255 -32.71 -2.92 -58.97
C LYS A 255 -32.04 -2.75 -60.33
N ASP A 256 -31.18 -3.67 -60.73
CA ASP A 256 -30.61 -3.75 -62.09
C ASP A 256 -31.15 -4.98 -62.84
#